data_AF-M7ZJ97-F1
#
_entry.id   AF-M7ZJ97-F1
#
_cell.length_a   1.000
_cell.length_b   1.000
_cell.length_c   1.000
_cell.angle_alpha   90.00
_cell.angle_beta   90.00
_cell.angle_gamma   90.00
#
_symmetry.space_group_name_H-M   'P 1'
#
loop_
_entity.id
_entity.type
_entity.pdbx_description
1 polymer ?
#
loop_
_entity_poly.entity_id
_entity_poly.type
_entity_poly.pdbx_seq_one_letter_code
_entity_poly.pdbx_strand_id
1 'polypeptide(L)'
;MAAGSSDVLAAFDEAIADGVDVISASLGTRKARKFYKDTTAVGAFHAVRKGIVVSASAGNSGPVESTVVNVAPWFLTVGASTIDRQFPAVVVLGNGETFTGTSLYTGKPLGATKLPLVYGGNVGSKTCEVGKLNPTMVAGKIVLCDPGVNGRTEKGYAVKLAGGAGAVLGSEEAQGGQARTSAHILPASAVTFAAAEKIKKYLSTQAYPVGTIVFRGTVVGRSPPSPRMASFSSRGPSRLVPEILKPDVTAPGVDILAAWTGAVSPSLLDGDMRRVQYNIMSGTSISCPLVSGIAALLRQARPKWSPAAIKSALMTTAYNVDSAGGVVEDMSTGKASTPFARGAGHVDPNRAADPGLVYDAGTEDYITFLCALGYTTEQMAVFSAGTNCSTRVGAAAAGDLNYPAFSALFGPDKRAITQHRVVRNVGSNARATYRPKITSPAGVHVTVKPRKLQFSATQGTQEYAITFAQRTFGNVTEKHTFGSIEWSDGKHSVTSPITITWPASQVADM
;
A
#
# COMPACT_ATOMS: atom_id res chain seq x y z
N MET A 1 -6.72 10.28 15.92
CA MET A 1 -6.76 9.65 17.26
C MET A 1 -5.58 8.70 17.35
N ALA A 2 -4.80 8.76 18.42
CA ALA A 2 -3.81 7.74 18.73
C ALA A 2 -4.52 6.69 19.61
N ALA A 3 -4.59 5.44 19.15
CA ALA A 3 -5.06 4.37 20.04
C ALA A 3 -3.97 4.11 21.10
N GLY A 4 -4.37 4.02 22.37
CA GLY A 4 -3.46 3.65 23.45
C GLY A 4 -2.85 2.28 23.17
N SER A 5 -1.56 2.09 23.47
CA SER A 5 -0.90 0.81 23.16
C SER A 5 -1.49 -0.35 23.97
N SER A 6 -1.93 -0.07 25.21
CA SER A 6 -2.67 -1.00 26.07
C SER A 6 -4.04 -1.35 25.51
N ASP A 7 -4.79 -0.36 25.01
CA ASP A 7 -6.14 -0.55 24.50
C ASP A 7 -6.14 -1.43 23.24
N VAL A 8 -5.11 -1.28 22.40
CA VAL A 8 -4.90 -2.15 21.24
C VAL A 8 -4.69 -3.60 21.67
N LEU A 9 -3.86 -3.87 22.68
CA LEU A 9 -3.66 -5.24 23.17
C LEU A 9 -4.94 -5.82 23.77
N ALA A 10 -5.64 -5.06 24.61
CA ALA A 10 -6.90 -5.49 25.20
C ALA A 10 -7.94 -5.84 24.13
N ALA A 11 -8.02 -5.05 23.05
CA ALA A 11 -8.92 -5.34 21.93
C ALA A 11 -8.53 -6.62 21.16
N PHE A 12 -7.23 -6.91 21.00
CA PHE A 12 -6.79 -8.18 20.43
C PHE A 12 -7.13 -9.36 21.35
N ASP A 13 -6.87 -9.26 22.65
CA ASP A 13 -7.17 -10.31 23.62
C ASP A 13 -8.66 -10.64 23.64
N GLU A 14 -9.52 -9.61 23.68
CA GLU A 14 -10.98 -9.80 23.66
C GLU A 14 -11.44 -10.41 22.33
N ALA A 15 -10.98 -9.90 21.19
CA ALA A 15 -11.34 -10.46 19.89
C ALA A 15 -10.91 -11.93 19.74
N ILE A 16 -9.76 -12.31 20.31
CA ILE A 16 -9.30 -13.70 20.35
C ILE A 16 -10.25 -14.54 21.24
N ALA A 17 -10.63 -14.03 22.40
CA ALA A 17 -11.55 -14.71 23.33
C ALA A 17 -12.94 -14.92 22.71
N ASP A 18 -13.44 -13.93 21.97
CA ASP A 18 -14.69 -13.99 21.21
C ASP A 18 -14.66 -15.00 20.04
N GLY A 19 -13.47 -15.50 19.67
CA GLY A 19 -13.31 -16.51 18.63
C GLY A 19 -13.50 -15.98 17.21
N VAL A 20 -13.11 -14.72 16.94
CA VAL A 20 -13.23 -14.14 15.59
C VAL A 20 -12.36 -14.88 14.56
N ASP A 21 -12.81 -14.93 13.31
CA ASP A 21 -12.04 -15.55 12.22
C ASP A 21 -10.95 -14.65 11.62
N VAL A 22 -11.21 -13.34 11.59
CA VAL A 22 -10.37 -12.32 10.95
C VAL A 22 -10.39 -11.04 11.76
N ILE A 23 -9.22 -10.45 11.98
CA ILE A 23 -9.04 -9.11 12.55
C ILE A 23 -8.59 -8.15 11.45
N SER A 24 -9.29 -7.03 11.33
CA SER A 24 -8.95 -5.93 10.41
C SER A 24 -8.29 -4.78 11.17
N ALA A 25 -6.96 -4.71 11.12
CA ALA A 25 -6.16 -3.73 11.85
C ALA A 25 -5.72 -2.57 10.93
N SER A 26 -6.62 -1.61 10.71
CA SER A 26 -6.32 -0.36 10.01
C SER A 26 -5.60 0.67 10.90
N LEU A 27 -4.65 0.18 11.68
CA LEU A 27 -3.85 0.90 12.67
C LEU A 27 -2.38 0.75 12.33
N GLY A 28 -1.56 1.68 12.80
CA GLY A 28 -0.12 1.63 12.58
C GLY A 28 0.59 2.76 13.27
N THR A 29 1.89 2.58 13.46
CA THR A 29 2.78 3.57 14.04
C THR A 29 3.32 4.48 12.93
N ARG A 30 3.98 5.60 13.29
CA ARG A 30 4.62 6.47 12.27
C ARG A 30 5.83 5.81 11.58
N LYS A 31 6.47 4.85 12.25
CA LYS A 31 7.64 4.11 11.78
C LYS A 31 7.57 2.70 12.35
N ALA A 32 7.94 1.69 11.55
CA ALA A 32 8.00 0.29 12.01
C ALA A 32 8.79 0.18 13.32
N ARG A 33 8.19 -0.47 14.33
CA ARG A 33 8.81 -0.74 15.64
C ARG A 33 9.29 -2.19 15.69
N LYS A 34 10.36 -2.46 16.43
CA LYS A 34 10.79 -3.83 16.75
C LYS A 34 9.58 -4.63 17.25
N PHE A 35 9.42 -5.88 16.82
CA PHE A 35 8.17 -6.63 17.01
C PHE A 35 7.74 -6.71 18.49
N TYR A 36 8.68 -6.96 19.41
CA TYR A 36 8.39 -7.03 20.86
C TYR A 36 8.01 -5.68 21.50
N LYS A 37 8.15 -4.55 20.78
CA LYS A 37 7.71 -3.20 21.18
C LYS A 37 6.52 -2.68 20.37
N ASP A 38 6.02 -3.50 19.44
CA ASP A 38 4.85 -3.18 18.63
C ASP A 38 3.66 -3.97 19.15
N THR A 39 2.79 -3.30 19.89
CA THR A 39 1.62 -3.94 20.50
C THR A 39 0.67 -4.53 19.47
N THR A 40 0.56 -3.92 18.30
CA THR A 40 -0.23 -4.50 17.18
C THR A 40 0.41 -5.80 16.72
N ALA A 41 1.74 -5.84 16.57
CA ALA A 41 2.45 -7.06 16.15
C ALA A 41 2.36 -8.18 17.20
N VAL A 42 2.45 -7.83 18.48
CA VAL A 42 2.31 -8.77 19.60
C VAL A 42 0.89 -9.35 19.64
N GLY A 43 -0.15 -8.52 19.65
CA GLY A 43 -1.54 -8.99 19.62
C GLY A 43 -1.83 -9.84 18.39
N ALA A 44 -1.34 -9.43 17.22
CA ALA A 44 -1.49 -10.19 15.99
C ALA A 44 -0.80 -11.55 16.02
N PHE A 45 0.35 -11.68 16.68
CA PHE A 45 1.04 -12.96 16.84
C PHE A 45 0.20 -13.95 17.67
N HIS A 46 -0.42 -13.46 18.74
CA HIS A 46 -1.32 -14.24 19.59
C HIS A 46 -2.64 -14.57 18.89
N ALA A 47 -3.14 -13.72 18.00
CA ALA A 47 -4.29 -14.05 17.15
C ALA A 47 -3.94 -15.14 16.12
N VAL A 48 -2.82 -14.98 15.40
CA VAL A 48 -2.41 -15.92 14.35
C VAL A 48 -2.11 -17.32 14.90
N ARG A 49 -1.54 -17.47 16.10
CA ARG A 49 -1.36 -18.80 16.71
C ARG A 49 -2.68 -19.53 16.97
N LYS A 50 -3.76 -18.77 17.17
CA LYS A 50 -5.11 -19.30 17.39
C LYS A 50 -5.86 -19.53 16.07
N GLY A 51 -5.17 -19.38 14.94
CA GLY A 51 -5.74 -19.59 13.62
C GLY A 51 -6.47 -18.37 13.05
N ILE A 52 -6.39 -17.20 13.68
CA ILE A 52 -7.10 -15.98 13.26
C ILE A 52 -6.26 -15.22 12.22
N VAL A 53 -6.87 -14.80 11.12
CA VAL A 53 -6.16 -13.98 10.11
C VAL A 53 -6.08 -12.54 10.57
N VAL A 54 -4.91 -11.91 10.50
CA VAL A 54 -4.77 -10.48 10.82
C VAL A 54 -4.32 -9.71 9.58
N SER A 55 -5.23 -8.92 9.01
CA SER A 55 -4.89 -7.96 7.96
C SER A 55 -4.52 -6.63 8.58
N ALA A 56 -3.50 -5.96 8.05
CA ALA A 56 -3.06 -4.67 8.53
C ALA A 56 -2.72 -3.71 7.39
N SER A 57 -3.03 -2.42 7.56
CA SER A 57 -2.71 -1.39 6.55
C SER A 57 -1.19 -1.18 6.42
N ALA A 58 -0.65 -0.98 5.21
CA ALA A 58 0.78 -0.73 5.03
C ALA A 58 1.26 0.62 5.62
N GLY A 59 0.38 1.62 5.70
CA GLY A 59 0.68 2.99 6.07
C GLY A 59 0.47 3.97 4.90
N ASN A 60 0.41 5.27 5.22
CA ASN A 60 0.13 6.34 4.25
C ASN A 60 1.30 7.34 4.14
N SER A 61 2.52 6.87 4.36
CA SER A 61 3.74 7.71 4.40
C SER A 61 4.65 7.50 3.19
N GLY A 62 4.12 6.87 2.12
CA GLY A 62 4.81 6.81 0.84
C GLY A 62 4.94 8.20 0.18
N PRO A 63 5.67 8.28 -0.94
CA PRO A 63 6.20 7.16 -1.73
C PRO A 63 7.65 6.80 -1.42
N VAL A 64 8.28 7.49 -0.46
CA VAL A 64 9.68 7.22 -0.12
C VAL A 64 9.83 5.76 0.31
N GLU A 65 10.94 5.16 -0.11
CA GLU A 65 11.31 3.79 0.22
C GLU A 65 11.27 3.54 1.75
N SER A 66 10.95 2.31 2.14
CA SER A 66 11.04 1.87 3.53
C SER A 66 10.14 2.68 4.48
N THR A 67 8.90 2.97 4.06
CA THR A 67 7.89 3.71 4.84
C THR A 67 6.78 2.81 5.37
N VAL A 68 6.80 1.51 5.06
CA VAL A 68 5.85 0.52 5.58
C VAL A 68 6.05 0.26 7.07
N VAL A 69 4.95 0.11 7.83
CA VAL A 69 5.00 0.05 9.31
C VAL A 69 4.52 -1.26 9.93
N ASN A 70 3.48 -1.90 9.39
CA ASN A 70 3.02 -3.21 9.85
C ASN A 70 3.78 -4.33 9.14
N VAL A 71 5.03 -4.57 9.59
CA VAL A 71 6.02 -5.37 8.83
C VAL A 71 6.28 -6.77 9.39
N ALA A 72 5.64 -7.15 10.50
CA ALA A 72 5.79 -8.51 11.01
C ALA A 72 5.28 -9.55 9.99
N PRO A 73 5.95 -10.72 9.85
CA PRO A 73 5.63 -11.66 8.78
C PRO A 73 4.25 -12.34 8.93
N TRP A 74 3.72 -12.39 10.15
CA TRP A 74 2.38 -12.94 10.44
C TRP A 74 1.23 -11.99 10.09
N PHE A 75 1.50 -10.71 9.77
CA PHE A 75 0.48 -9.84 9.19
C PHE A 75 0.24 -10.13 7.71
N LEU A 76 -1.00 -9.96 7.25
CA LEU A 76 -1.32 -9.70 5.85
C LEU A 76 -1.35 -8.18 5.60
N THR A 77 -0.23 -7.63 5.14
CA THR A 77 0.00 -6.19 5.01
C THR A 77 -0.47 -5.64 3.65
N VAL A 78 -1.34 -4.63 3.67
CA VAL A 78 -2.10 -4.22 2.47
C VAL A 78 -1.73 -2.80 2.01
N GLY A 79 -1.23 -2.68 0.78
CA GLY A 79 -1.04 -1.42 0.05
C GLY A 79 -2.36 -0.86 -0.52
N ALA A 80 -2.34 0.37 -1.05
CA ALA A 80 -3.52 1.02 -1.61
C ALA A 80 -3.36 1.34 -3.10
N SER A 81 -4.38 1.01 -3.89
CA SER A 81 -4.49 1.34 -5.31
C SER A 81 -5.79 2.06 -5.66
N THR A 82 -5.85 2.61 -6.86
CA THR A 82 -7.06 3.19 -7.45
C THR A 82 -8.00 2.13 -8.01
N ILE A 83 -9.24 2.56 -8.25
CA ILE A 83 -10.24 1.88 -9.08
C ILE A 83 -10.47 2.69 -10.37
N ASP A 84 -11.40 2.24 -11.21
CA ASP A 84 -11.80 2.87 -12.47
C ASP A 84 -12.77 4.06 -12.31
N ARG A 85 -13.09 4.42 -11.06
CA ARG A 85 -13.94 5.57 -10.70
C ARG A 85 -13.13 6.77 -10.24
N GLN A 86 -13.52 7.96 -10.70
CA GLN A 86 -12.90 9.24 -10.38
C GLN A 86 -13.95 10.35 -10.18
N PHE A 87 -13.51 11.49 -9.63
CA PHE A 87 -14.34 12.67 -9.37
C PHE A 87 -13.75 13.95 -9.99
N PRO A 88 -13.76 14.09 -11.33
CA PRO A 88 -13.00 15.15 -12.00
C PRO A 88 -13.54 16.55 -11.69
N ALA A 89 -12.63 17.46 -11.34
CA ALA A 89 -12.88 18.88 -11.15
C ALA A 89 -11.85 19.68 -11.95
N VAL A 90 -12.24 20.09 -13.16
CA VAL A 90 -11.33 20.67 -14.15
C VAL A 90 -11.14 22.16 -13.89
N VAL A 91 -9.90 22.59 -13.64
CA VAL A 91 -9.54 24.00 -13.58
C VAL A 91 -9.38 24.53 -15.00
N VAL A 92 -10.10 25.59 -15.34
CA VAL A 92 -10.06 26.23 -16.68
C VAL A 92 -9.55 27.66 -16.50
N LEU A 93 -8.40 27.96 -17.10
CA LEU A 93 -7.75 29.26 -16.99
C LEU A 93 -8.29 30.27 -18.02
N GLY A 94 -7.98 31.56 -17.82
CA GLY A 94 -8.36 32.64 -18.72
C GLY A 94 -7.86 32.43 -20.15
N ASN A 95 -6.64 31.92 -20.31
CA ASN A 95 -5.99 31.60 -21.59
C ASN A 95 -6.53 30.32 -22.28
N GLY A 96 -7.51 29.63 -21.68
CA GLY A 96 -8.12 28.43 -22.24
C GLY A 96 -7.42 27.12 -21.86
N GLU A 97 -6.25 27.15 -21.21
CA GLU A 97 -5.62 25.94 -20.69
C GLU A 97 -6.50 25.28 -19.62
N THR A 98 -6.50 23.95 -19.62
CA THR A 98 -7.29 23.15 -18.69
C THR A 98 -6.43 22.15 -17.94
N PHE A 99 -6.75 21.97 -16.65
CA PHE A 99 -6.06 21.04 -15.76
C PHE A 99 -7.08 20.18 -15.04
N THR A 100 -7.08 18.88 -15.33
CA THR A 100 -7.96 17.93 -14.65
C THR A 100 -7.47 17.70 -13.22
N GLY A 101 -8.22 18.22 -12.26
CA GLY A 101 -8.07 17.91 -10.84
C GLY A 101 -9.19 17.01 -10.32
N THR A 102 -9.36 16.95 -9.01
CA THR A 102 -10.36 16.11 -8.34
C THR A 102 -11.05 16.85 -7.18
N SER A 103 -12.33 16.54 -6.94
CA SER A 103 -13.11 17.12 -5.86
C SER A 103 -14.35 16.32 -5.53
N LEU A 104 -14.76 16.32 -4.25
CA LEU A 104 -16.08 15.85 -3.79
C LEU A 104 -17.00 17.02 -3.44
N TYR A 105 -16.72 18.22 -3.97
CA TYR A 105 -17.63 19.35 -3.78
C TYR A 105 -18.96 19.10 -4.51
N THR A 106 -20.06 19.15 -3.75
CA THR A 106 -21.43 18.91 -4.25
C THR A 106 -22.33 20.15 -4.11
N GLY A 107 -21.79 21.28 -3.70
CA GLY A 107 -22.54 22.53 -3.56
C GLY A 107 -22.74 23.27 -4.89
N LYS A 108 -23.17 24.53 -4.81
CA LYS A 108 -23.38 25.39 -5.99
C LYS A 108 -22.06 25.57 -6.75
N PRO A 109 -21.97 25.15 -8.02
CA PRO A 109 -20.74 25.33 -8.81
C PRO A 109 -20.45 26.82 -9.05
N LEU A 110 -19.21 27.11 -9.44
CA LEU A 110 -18.87 28.43 -9.97
C LEU A 110 -19.69 28.69 -11.24
N GLY A 111 -20.11 29.94 -11.44
CA GLY A 111 -20.84 30.34 -12.64
C GLY A 111 -20.00 30.23 -13.93
N ALA A 112 -20.64 30.49 -15.08
CA ALA A 112 -19.96 30.48 -16.38
C ALA A 112 -18.86 31.57 -16.49
N THR A 113 -19.01 32.67 -15.76
CA THR A 113 -18.04 33.77 -15.71
C THR A 113 -16.78 33.34 -14.96
N LYS A 114 -15.62 33.44 -15.60
CA LYS A 114 -14.33 33.22 -14.94
C LYS A 114 -14.11 34.30 -13.88
N LEU A 115 -13.68 33.89 -12.70
CA LEU A 115 -13.39 34.77 -11.56
C LEU A 115 -11.90 35.10 -11.51
N PRO A 116 -11.50 36.23 -10.90
CA PRO A 116 -10.10 36.50 -10.63
C PRO A 116 -9.45 35.34 -9.86
N LEU A 117 -8.26 34.93 -10.29
CA LEU A 117 -7.48 33.85 -9.69
C LEU A 117 -6.21 34.46 -9.08
N VAL A 118 -5.88 34.13 -7.83
CA VAL A 118 -4.69 34.65 -7.13
C VAL A 118 -3.88 33.54 -6.50
N TYR A 119 -2.57 33.76 -6.35
CA TYR A 119 -1.72 32.85 -5.58
C TYR A 119 -1.74 33.22 -4.09
N GLY A 120 -1.98 32.24 -3.22
CA GLY A 120 -2.05 32.41 -1.77
C GLY A 120 -0.84 33.15 -1.19
N GLY A 121 0.36 32.90 -1.71
CA GLY A 121 1.59 33.56 -1.27
C GLY A 121 1.59 35.07 -1.49
N ASN A 122 0.88 35.56 -2.51
CA ASN A 122 0.77 36.99 -2.81
C ASN A 122 -0.34 37.69 -2.00
N VAL A 123 -1.18 36.90 -1.30
CA VAL A 123 -2.31 37.40 -0.52
C VAL A 123 -2.22 36.97 0.96
N GLY A 124 -1.01 36.65 1.43
CA GLY A 124 -0.69 36.48 2.85
C GLY A 124 -0.20 35.09 3.26
N SER A 125 -0.60 34.01 2.57
CA SER A 125 -0.17 32.64 2.94
C SER A 125 -0.16 31.71 1.73
N LYS A 126 1.03 31.22 1.35
CA LYS A 126 1.20 30.22 0.29
C LYS A 126 0.39 28.95 0.56
N THR A 127 0.31 28.56 1.83
CA THR A 127 -0.38 27.36 2.32
C THR A 127 -1.85 27.60 2.64
N CYS A 128 -2.37 28.83 2.50
CA CYS A 128 -3.74 29.20 2.84
C CYS A 128 -4.13 28.74 4.25
N GLU A 129 -3.37 29.18 5.24
CA GLU A 129 -3.67 28.91 6.65
C GLU A 129 -4.80 29.82 7.15
N VAL A 130 -5.61 29.30 8.07
CA VAL A 130 -6.73 30.04 8.68
C VAL A 130 -6.19 31.32 9.35
N GLY A 131 -6.83 32.45 9.05
CA GLY A 131 -6.47 33.76 9.61
C GLY A 131 -5.25 34.44 9.00
N LYS A 132 -4.51 33.80 8.07
CA LYS A 132 -3.30 34.38 7.45
C LYS A 132 -3.52 34.97 6.05
N LEU A 133 -4.69 34.75 5.46
CA LEU A 133 -5.06 35.34 4.16
C LEU A 133 -5.63 36.75 4.36
N ASN A 134 -5.24 37.69 3.49
CA ASN A 134 -5.79 39.05 3.48
C ASN A 134 -7.21 39.05 2.87
N PRO A 135 -8.27 39.32 3.65
CA PRO A 135 -9.65 39.20 3.17
C PRO A 135 -9.99 40.13 2.01
N THR A 136 -9.48 41.37 2.00
CA THR A 136 -9.78 42.33 0.92
C THR A 136 -9.16 41.91 -0.40
N MET A 137 -8.02 41.19 -0.36
CA MET A 137 -7.35 40.68 -1.55
C MET A 137 -7.94 39.35 -2.04
N VAL A 138 -8.68 38.62 -1.19
CA VAL A 138 -9.24 37.28 -1.46
C VAL A 138 -10.73 37.32 -1.81
N ALA A 139 -11.48 38.30 -1.31
CA ALA A 139 -12.92 38.40 -1.50
C ALA A 139 -13.36 38.20 -2.97
N GLY A 140 -14.23 37.21 -3.21
CA GLY A 140 -14.78 36.89 -4.52
C GLY A 140 -13.83 36.19 -5.51
N LYS A 141 -12.60 35.85 -5.09
CA LYS A 141 -11.58 35.25 -5.97
C LYS A 141 -11.41 33.75 -5.76
N ILE A 142 -10.80 33.09 -6.74
CA ILE A 142 -10.26 31.73 -6.60
C ILE A 142 -8.82 31.84 -6.09
N VAL A 143 -8.42 31.03 -5.12
CA VAL A 143 -7.06 31.07 -4.55
C VAL A 143 -6.32 29.76 -4.83
N LEU A 144 -5.14 29.84 -5.45
CA LEU A 144 -4.19 28.72 -5.55
C LEU A 144 -3.40 28.61 -4.23
N CYS A 145 -3.46 27.45 -3.60
CA CYS A 145 -2.79 27.13 -2.35
C CYS A 145 -1.78 25.99 -2.56
N ASP A 146 -0.55 26.20 -2.09
CA ASP A 146 0.49 25.17 -2.06
C ASP A 146 0.18 24.10 -1.00
N PRO A 147 0.69 22.86 -1.17
CA PRO A 147 0.67 21.85 -0.11
C PRO A 147 1.50 22.32 1.09
N GLY A 148 1.29 21.71 2.27
CA GLY A 148 2.10 22.04 3.44
C GLY A 148 1.47 21.64 4.77
N VAL A 149 1.71 22.47 5.79
CA VAL A 149 1.48 22.13 7.21
C VAL A 149 0.03 21.87 7.61
N ASN A 150 -0.94 22.46 6.92
CA ASN A 150 -2.36 22.37 7.22
C ASN A 150 -3.12 21.45 6.26
N GLY A 151 -4.28 20.93 6.69
CA GLY A 151 -5.04 19.92 5.95
C GLY A 151 -5.61 20.45 4.62
N ARG A 152 -5.78 19.57 3.62
CA ARG A 152 -6.34 19.96 2.30
C ARG A 152 -7.71 20.65 2.40
N THR A 153 -8.62 20.11 3.20
CA THR A 153 -9.95 20.70 3.41
C THR A 153 -9.85 22.02 4.18
N GLU A 154 -8.92 22.12 5.13
CA GLU A 154 -8.64 23.32 5.92
C GLU A 154 -8.16 24.50 5.06
N LYS A 155 -7.33 24.25 4.03
CA LYS A 155 -6.92 25.27 3.06
C LYS A 155 -8.12 25.93 2.38
N GLY A 156 -9.05 25.11 1.90
CA GLY A 156 -10.30 25.60 1.33
C GLY A 156 -11.15 26.36 2.36
N TYR A 157 -11.17 25.90 3.61
CA TYR A 157 -11.89 26.60 4.67
C TYR A 157 -11.30 27.98 4.99
N ALA A 158 -9.98 28.10 5.04
CA ALA A 158 -9.31 29.40 5.21
C ALA A 158 -9.68 30.37 4.09
N VAL A 159 -9.70 29.90 2.84
CA VAL A 159 -10.13 30.71 1.69
C VAL A 159 -11.59 31.14 1.83
N LYS A 160 -12.48 30.24 2.26
CA LYS A 160 -13.88 30.56 2.53
C LYS A 160 -14.04 31.64 3.61
N LEU A 161 -13.31 31.51 4.72
CA LEU A 161 -13.35 32.49 5.83
C LEU A 161 -12.84 33.87 5.41
N ALA A 162 -11.87 33.93 4.51
CA ALA A 162 -11.36 35.18 3.92
C ALA A 162 -12.27 35.75 2.81
N GLY A 163 -13.45 35.19 2.58
CA GLY A 163 -14.42 35.66 1.57
C GLY A 163 -14.16 35.17 0.14
N GLY A 164 -13.26 34.21 -0.05
CA GLY A 164 -12.93 33.64 -1.37
C GLY A 164 -14.07 32.83 -1.97
N ALA A 165 -14.16 32.85 -3.30
CA ALA A 165 -15.18 32.15 -4.07
C ALA A 165 -14.82 30.69 -4.37
N GLY A 166 -13.53 30.34 -4.39
CA GLY A 166 -13.08 28.97 -4.62
C GLY A 166 -11.59 28.76 -4.35
N ALA A 167 -11.13 27.51 -4.42
CA ALA A 167 -9.73 27.18 -4.18
C ALA A 167 -9.17 26.15 -5.18
N VAL A 168 -7.91 26.31 -5.57
CA VAL A 168 -7.13 25.29 -6.27
C VAL A 168 -6.04 24.82 -5.32
N LEU A 169 -5.93 23.52 -5.07
CA LEU A 169 -5.00 22.97 -4.10
C LEU A 169 -3.92 22.17 -4.82
N GLY A 170 -2.68 22.65 -4.78
CA GLY A 170 -1.54 21.93 -5.32
C GLY A 170 -1.18 20.71 -4.49
N SER A 171 -0.75 19.65 -5.17
CA SER A 171 -0.18 18.45 -4.53
C SER A 171 1.34 18.60 -4.38
N GLU A 172 1.94 17.82 -3.47
CA GLU A 172 3.39 17.80 -3.27
C GLU A 172 4.10 17.18 -4.47
N GLU A 173 5.32 17.64 -4.77
CA GLU A 173 6.15 17.07 -5.84
C GLU A 173 6.33 15.56 -5.69
N ALA A 174 6.58 15.09 -4.46
CA ALA A 174 6.71 13.68 -4.15
C ALA A 174 5.45 12.86 -4.51
N GLN A 175 4.26 13.46 -4.61
CA GLN A 175 3.05 12.74 -4.98
C GLN A 175 2.92 12.50 -6.50
N GLY A 176 3.78 13.11 -7.31
CA GLY A 176 3.83 12.91 -8.76
C GLY A 176 2.49 13.20 -9.43
N GLY A 177 1.94 12.18 -10.08
CA GLY A 177 0.66 12.22 -10.80
C GLY A 177 -0.59 12.10 -9.93
N GLN A 178 -0.48 12.00 -8.60
CA GLN A 178 -1.63 11.91 -7.71
C GLN A 178 -2.08 13.28 -7.19
N ALA A 179 -3.33 13.64 -7.48
CA ALA A 179 -4.08 14.64 -6.71
C ALA A 179 -5.03 13.93 -5.73
N ARG A 180 -5.14 14.44 -4.49
CA ARG A 180 -6.00 13.82 -3.46
C ARG A 180 -7.37 14.45 -3.37
N THR A 181 -8.37 13.65 -3.72
CA THR A 181 -9.80 13.94 -3.62
C THR A 181 -10.21 14.28 -2.18
N SER A 182 -11.08 15.27 -2.00
CA SER A 182 -11.52 15.73 -0.69
C SER A 182 -12.90 16.41 -0.74
N ALA A 183 -13.66 16.29 0.36
CA ALA A 183 -14.99 16.88 0.54
C ALA A 183 -14.90 18.36 0.91
N HIS A 184 -14.55 19.22 -0.05
CA HIS A 184 -14.44 20.66 0.17
C HIS A 184 -15.79 21.31 0.53
N ILE A 185 -15.74 22.41 1.29
CA ILE A 185 -16.89 23.18 1.77
C ILE A 185 -17.21 24.43 0.91
N LEU A 186 -16.36 24.69 -0.08
CA LEU A 186 -16.49 25.70 -1.14
C LEU A 186 -16.04 25.05 -2.45
N PRO A 187 -16.38 25.63 -3.62
CA PRO A 187 -15.88 25.13 -4.90
C PRO A 187 -14.36 25.03 -4.90
N ALA A 188 -13.83 23.81 -4.99
CA ALA A 188 -12.39 23.61 -4.98
C ALA A 188 -11.97 22.39 -5.80
N SER A 189 -10.76 22.43 -6.31
CA SER A 189 -10.14 21.32 -7.06
C SER A 189 -8.72 21.08 -6.54
N ALA A 190 -8.41 19.83 -6.20
CA ALA A 190 -7.03 19.40 -5.97
C ALA A 190 -6.40 19.02 -7.32
N VAL A 191 -5.21 19.55 -7.60
CA VAL A 191 -4.47 19.31 -8.85
C VAL A 191 -3.10 18.70 -8.55
N THR A 192 -2.50 18.03 -9.54
CA THR A 192 -1.14 17.47 -9.42
C THR A 192 -0.11 18.57 -9.24
N PHE A 193 1.09 18.22 -8.76
CA PHE A 193 2.19 19.18 -8.62
C PHE A 193 2.51 19.87 -9.95
N ALA A 194 2.67 19.11 -11.03
CA ALA A 194 2.96 19.65 -12.35
C ALA A 194 1.86 20.60 -12.88
N ALA A 195 0.59 20.33 -12.57
CA ALA A 195 -0.51 21.24 -12.91
C ALA A 195 -0.47 22.51 -12.05
N ALA A 196 -0.20 22.39 -10.75
CA ALA A 196 -0.08 23.54 -9.85
C ALA A 196 1.03 24.50 -10.29
N GLU A 197 2.19 23.98 -10.70
CA GLU A 197 3.31 24.80 -11.20
C GLU A 197 2.98 25.53 -12.51
N LYS A 198 2.24 24.89 -13.42
CA LYS A 198 1.74 25.55 -14.64
C LYS A 198 0.73 26.66 -14.32
N ILE A 199 -0.19 26.42 -13.38
CA ILE A 199 -1.14 27.44 -12.93
C ILE A 199 -0.40 28.60 -12.23
N LYS A 200 0.62 28.30 -11.41
CA LYS A 200 1.46 29.30 -10.74
C LYS A 200 2.23 30.15 -11.77
N LYS A 201 2.74 29.54 -12.84
CA LYS A 201 3.34 30.26 -13.97
C LYS A 201 2.33 31.17 -14.67
N TYR A 202 1.13 30.71 -14.95
CA TYR A 202 0.07 31.56 -15.52
C TYR A 202 -0.24 32.77 -14.63
N LEU A 203 -0.28 32.58 -13.31
CA LEU A 203 -0.53 33.65 -12.35
C LEU A 203 0.56 34.72 -12.31
N SER A 204 1.81 34.37 -12.64
CA SER A 204 2.93 35.33 -12.65
C SER A 204 3.11 36.05 -13.99
N THR A 205 2.58 35.49 -15.09
CA THR A 205 2.74 36.08 -16.42
C THR A 205 1.53 36.90 -16.89
N GLN A 206 0.34 36.67 -16.33
CA GLN A 206 -0.87 37.37 -16.73
C GLN A 206 -1.14 38.59 -15.83
N ALA A 207 -1.46 39.74 -16.42
CA ALA A 207 -1.79 40.96 -15.65
C ALA A 207 -3.10 40.82 -14.86
N TYR A 208 -4.11 40.17 -15.44
CA TYR A 208 -5.42 39.93 -14.83
C TYR A 208 -5.78 38.44 -14.93
N PRO A 209 -5.15 37.58 -14.12
CA PRO A 209 -5.40 36.14 -14.17
C PRO A 209 -6.83 35.82 -13.71
N VAL A 210 -7.52 35.00 -14.49
CA VAL A 210 -8.89 34.53 -14.19
C VAL A 210 -9.00 33.03 -14.40
N GLY A 211 -9.98 32.39 -13.78
CA GLY A 211 -10.28 30.98 -13.99
C GLY A 211 -11.64 30.56 -13.47
N THR A 212 -11.99 29.30 -13.70
CA THR A 212 -13.17 28.64 -13.12
C THR A 212 -12.87 27.16 -12.86
N ILE A 213 -13.78 26.47 -12.17
CA ILE A 213 -13.70 25.05 -11.86
C ILE A 213 -14.97 24.37 -12.37
N VAL A 214 -14.80 23.40 -13.27
CA VAL A 214 -15.89 22.62 -13.86
C VAL A 214 -15.92 21.23 -13.24
N PHE A 215 -17.00 20.95 -12.50
CA PHE A 215 -17.21 19.64 -11.86
C PHE A 215 -17.88 18.67 -12.83
N ARG A 216 -17.35 17.45 -12.94
CA ARG A 216 -17.88 16.39 -13.81
C ARG A 216 -18.65 15.31 -13.04
N GLY A 217 -18.78 15.47 -11.72
CA GLY A 217 -19.41 14.48 -10.86
C GLY A 217 -18.61 13.17 -10.84
N THR A 218 -19.32 12.05 -10.76
CA THR A 218 -18.71 10.72 -10.78
C THR A 218 -18.47 10.29 -12.22
N VAL A 219 -17.24 9.90 -12.53
CA VAL A 219 -16.87 9.32 -13.83
C VAL A 219 -16.32 7.92 -13.60
N VAL A 220 -16.85 6.94 -14.34
CA VAL A 220 -16.36 5.56 -14.36
C VAL A 220 -15.88 5.28 -15.77
N GLY A 221 -14.66 4.76 -15.91
CA GLY A 221 -14.13 4.44 -17.22
C GLY A 221 -12.72 3.88 -17.19
N ARG A 222 -12.27 3.41 -18.36
CA ARG A 222 -10.96 2.77 -18.54
C ARG A 222 -9.78 3.75 -18.62
N SER A 223 -10.03 5.05 -18.49
CA SER A 223 -9.02 6.09 -18.62
C SER A 223 -9.06 7.08 -17.45
N PRO A 224 -7.92 7.34 -16.80
CA PRO A 224 -6.67 6.57 -16.86
C PRO A 224 -6.85 5.07 -16.52
N PRO A 225 -5.94 4.18 -16.98
CA PRO A 225 -5.96 2.77 -16.61
C PRO A 225 -5.96 2.57 -15.10
N SER A 226 -6.60 1.49 -14.65
CA SER A 226 -6.64 1.10 -13.24
C SER A 226 -6.40 -0.41 -13.07
N PRO A 227 -5.88 -0.86 -11.92
CA PRO A 227 -5.45 -0.06 -10.78
C PRO A 227 -4.12 0.68 -11.04
N ARG A 228 -3.88 1.77 -10.30
CA ARG A 228 -2.58 2.43 -10.15
C ARG A 228 -2.23 2.54 -8.67
N MET A 229 -0.97 2.39 -8.31
CA MET A 229 -0.52 2.51 -6.93
C MET A 229 -0.71 3.93 -6.42
N ALA A 230 -1.29 4.07 -5.23
CA ALA A 230 -1.37 5.36 -4.57
C ALA A 230 0.03 5.86 -4.17
N SER A 231 0.35 7.10 -4.50
CA SER A 231 1.61 7.76 -4.11
C SER A 231 1.80 7.72 -2.60
N PHE A 232 0.73 7.96 -1.84
CA PHE A 232 0.77 7.92 -0.37
C PHE A 232 0.97 6.51 0.21
N SER A 233 0.68 5.43 -0.54
CA SER A 233 0.79 4.06 -0.01
C SER A 233 2.24 3.82 0.41
N SER A 234 2.46 3.47 1.68
CA SER A 234 3.80 3.21 2.21
C SER A 234 4.51 2.09 1.43
N ARG A 235 5.82 2.23 1.27
CA ARG A 235 6.67 1.37 0.45
C ARG A 235 7.59 0.48 1.28
N GLY A 236 7.90 -0.70 0.77
CA GLY A 236 9.01 -1.52 1.23
C GLY A 236 10.39 -0.97 0.80
N PRO A 237 11.47 -1.72 1.09
CA PRO A 237 11.49 -2.92 1.94
C PRO A 237 11.16 -2.60 3.41
N SER A 238 10.99 -3.65 4.22
CA SER A 238 10.88 -3.49 5.68
C SER A 238 12.21 -2.99 6.25
N ARG A 239 12.19 -1.96 7.12
CA ARG A 239 13.39 -1.49 7.83
C ARG A 239 13.92 -2.48 8.88
N LEU A 240 13.09 -3.41 9.31
CA LEU A 240 13.44 -4.34 10.39
C LEU A 240 14.01 -5.64 9.86
N VAL A 241 13.37 -6.19 8.81
CA VAL A 241 13.75 -7.47 8.20
C VAL A 241 13.51 -7.35 6.69
N PRO A 242 14.46 -6.78 5.93
CA PRO A 242 14.29 -6.59 4.49
C PRO A 242 14.18 -7.90 3.70
N GLU A 243 14.59 -9.04 4.28
CA GLU A 243 14.41 -10.40 3.75
C GLU A 243 12.94 -10.84 3.67
N ILE A 244 12.02 -10.14 4.33
CA ILE A 244 10.58 -10.35 4.22
C ILE A 244 9.97 -9.21 3.40
N LEU A 245 9.44 -9.55 2.22
CA LEU A 245 8.82 -8.58 1.32
C LEU A 245 7.62 -7.89 2.00
N LYS A 246 7.55 -6.56 1.86
CA LYS A 246 6.39 -5.74 2.24
C LYS A 246 6.14 -4.62 1.22
N PRO A 247 4.87 -4.19 1.00
CA PRO A 247 3.64 -4.83 1.51
C PRO A 247 3.43 -6.23 0.90
N ASP A 248 2.44 -6.96 1.37
CA ASP A 248 2.18 -8.34 0.91
C ASP A 248 1.36 -8.34 -0.38
N VAL A 249 0.29 -7.56 -0.38
CA VAL A 249 -0.65 -7.38 -1.49
C VAL A 249 -1.11 -5.93 -1.56
N THR A 250 -1.81 -5.60 -2.62
CA THR A 250 -2.50 -4.31 -2.79
C THR A 250 -3.98 -4.53 -3.06
N ALA A 251 -4.81 -3.61 -2.61
CA ALA A 251 -6.24 -3.60 -2.89
C ALA A 251 -6.75 -2.15 -3.04
N PRO A 252 -7.99 -1.96 -3.51
CA PRO A 252 -8.60 -0.64 -3.65
C PRO A 252 -8.55 0.15 -2.33
N GLY A 253 -7.94 1.33 -2.36
CA GLY A 253 -7.83 2.19 -1.17
C GLY A 253 -7.89 3.67 -1.50
N VAL A 254 -8.24 4.02 -2.75
CA VAL A 254 -8.39 5.40 -3.20
C VAL A 254 -9.85 5.63 -3.57
N ASP A 255 -10.42 6.66 -2.93
CA ASP A 255 -11.75 7.19 -3.16
C ASP A 255 -12.84 6.13 -3.05
N ILE A 256 -12.83 5.39 -1.95
CA ILE A 256 -13.80 4.34 -1.64
C ILE A 256 -14.93 4.93 -0.81
N LEU A 257 -16.17 4.61 -1.19
CA LEU A 257 -17.39 5.01 -0.47
C LEU A 257 -17.67 3.99 0.64
N ALA A 258 -17.84 4.45 1.88
CA ALA A 258 -18.20 3.60 3.01
C ALA A 258 -19.13 4.35 3.98
N ALA A 259 -19.74 3.61 4.90
CA ALA A 259 -20.60 4.18 5.93
C ALA A 259 -19.86 5.23 6.79
N TRP A 260 -20.59 6.23 7.23
CA TRP A 260 -20.10 7.35 8.02
C TRP A 260 -21.11 7.69 9.10
N THR A 261 -20.64 7.92 10.32
CA THR A 261 -21.54 8.01 11.50
C THR A 261 -22.45 9.23 11.49
N GLY A 262 -22.13 10.27 10.71
CA GLY A 262 -22.81 11.55 10.80
C GLY A 262 -22.57 12.29 12.13
N ALA A 263 -21.65 11.83 12.98
CA ALA A 263 -21.25 12.57 14.18
C ALA A 263 -20.28 13.72 13.82
N VAL A 264 -19.42 13.47 12.84
CA VAL A 264 -18.44 14.43 12.31
C VAL A 264 -18.69 14.72 10.84
N SER A 265 -18.22 15.88 10.39
CA SER A 265 -18.38 16.34 9.02
C SER A 265 -17.58 15.50 8.01
N PRO A 266 -17.99 15.42 6.73
CA PRO A 266 -17.23 14.69 5.72
C PRO A 266 -15.85 15.30 5.45
N SER A 267 -15.64 16.57 5.78
CA SER A 267 -14.35 17.27 5.67
C SER A 267 -13.46 17.15 6.91
N LEU A 268 -13.99 16.61 8.02
CA LEU A 268 -13.39 16.55 9.36
C LEU A 268 -13.12 17.92 10.00
N LEU A 269 -13.72 18.98 9.47
CA LEU A 269 -13.62 20.34 10.03
C LEU A 269 -14.81 20.63 10.92
N ASP A 270 -14.57 21.28 12.06
CA ASP A 270 -15.62 21.70 13.00
C ASP A 270 -16.57 22.73 12.36
N GLY A 271 -16.05 23.61 11.50
CA GLY A 271 -16.84 24.60 10.75
C GLY A 271 -17.67 24.03 9.59
N ASP A 272 -17.59 22.73 9.32
CA ASP A 272 -18.41 22.06 8.32
C ASP A 272 -19.64 21.42 8.96
N MET A 273 -20.80 22.03 8.74
CA MET A 273 -22.06 21.58 9.34
C MET A 273 -22.71 20.42 8.58
N ARG A 274 -22.16 19.99 7.44
CA ARG A 274 -22.71 18.85 6.69
C ARG A 274 -22.62 17.57 7.51
N ARG A 275 -23.67 16.75 7.51
CA ARG A 275 -23.70 15.39 8.05
C ARG A 275 -24.17 14.42 6.97
N VAL A 276 -23.42 13.34 6.79
CA VAL A 276 -23.64 12.36 5.72
C VAL A 276 -23.59 10.96 6.32
N GLN A 277 -24.39 10.05 5.75
CA GLN A 277 -24.42 8.63 6.14
C GLN A 277 -23.31 7.82 5.44
N TYR A 278 -22.75 8.37 4.36
CA TYR A 278 -21.64 7.77 3.62
C TYR A 278 -20.61 8.83 3.26
N ASN A 279 -19.34 8.46 3.30
CA ASN A 279 -18.23 9.32 2.94
C ASN A 279 -17.27 8.59 1.99
N ILE A 280 -16.54 9.37 1.20
CA ILE A 280 -15.53 8.87 0.28
C ILE A 280 -14.15 9.20 0.85
N MET A 281 -13.35 8.17 1.11
CA MET A 281 -12.04 8.32 1.72
C MET A 281 -10.96 7.52 0.99
N SER A 282 -9.71 7.93 1.25
CA SER A 282 -8.50 7.38 0.65
C SER A 282 -7.47 7.04 1.72
N GLY A 283 -6.99 5.80 1.74
CA GLY A 283 -5.96 5.32 2.67
C GLY A 283 -5.75 3.81 2.57
N THR A 284 -4.58 3.33 3.02
CA THR A 284 -4.36 1.90 3.26
C THR A 284 -5.25 1.34 4.36
N SER A 285 -5.75 2.21 5.25
CA SER A 285 -6.84 1.92 6.19
C SER A 285 -8.17 1.54 5.52
N ILE A 286 -8.32 1.81 4.22
CA ILE A 286 -9.52 1.48 3.46
C ILE A 286 -9.30 0.21 2.61
N SER A 287 -8.08 -0.04 2.15
CA SER A 287 -7.74 -1.28 1.46
C SER A 287 -7.63 -2.49 2.41
N CYS A 288 -7.18 -2.28 3.65
CA CYS A 288 -7.10 -3.32 4.69
C CYS A 288 -8.44 -4.04 4.96
N PRO A 289 -9.58 -3.36 5.23
CA PRO A 289 -10.85 -4.03 5.47
C PRO A 289 -11.38 -4.78 4.24
N LEU A 290 -11.10 -4.32 3.01
CA LEU A 290 -11.46 -5.08 1.80
C LEU A 290 -10.75 -6.44 1.76
N VAL A 291 -9.44 -6.46 2.01
CA VAL A 291 -8.68 -7.72 2.07
C VAL A 291 -9.09 -8.57 3.25
N SER A 292 -9.49 -7.96 4.37
CA SER A 292 -10.04 -8.67 5.53
C SER A 292 -11.34 -9.40 5.17
N GLY A 293 -12.23 -8.74 4.42
CA GLY A 293 -13.46 -9.35 3.90
C GLY A 293 -13.18 -10.52 2.95
N ILE A 294 -12.22 -10.37 2.04
CA ILE A 294 -11.80 -11.48 1.16
C ILE A 294 -11.23 -12.64 1.98
N ALA A 295 -10.40 -12.37 2.98
CA ALA A 295 -9.85 -13.39 3.86
C ALA A 295 -10.95 -14.14 4.64
N ALA A 296 -12.01 -13.45 5.07
CA ALA A 296 -13.16 -14.07 5.73
C ALA A 296 -13.94 -15.00 4.77
N LEU A 297 -14.15 -14.58 3.52
CA LEU A 297 -14.77 -15.43 2.49
C LEU A 297 -13.91 -16.67 2.18
N LEU A 298 -12.58 -16.51 2.10
CA LEU A 298 -11.66 -17.64 1.93
C LEU A 298 -11.67 -18.57 3.14
N ARG A 299 -11.75 -18.04 4.37
CA ARG A 299 -11.92 -18.83 5.59
C ARG A 299 -13.19 -19.67 5.52
N GLN A 300 -14.32 -19.08 5.12
CA GLN A 300 -15.59 -19.80 4.96
C GLN A 300 -15.48 -20.90 3.91
N ALA A 301 -14.89 -20.61 2.75
CA ALA A 301 -14.71 -21.59 1.68
C ALA A 301 -13.69 -22.68 2.04
N ARG A 302 -12.71 -22.37 2.89
CA ARG A 302 -11.59 -23.25 3.27
C ARG A 302 -11.35 -23.22 4.80
N PRO A 303 -12.26 -23.76 5.62
CA PRO A 303 -12.21 -23.59 7.09
C PRO A 303 -10.92 -24.09 7.75
N LYS A 304 -10.28 -25.10 7.14
CA LYS A 304 -9.05 -25.73 7.65
C LYS A 304 -7.75 -25.02 7.25
N TRP A 305 -7.80 -23.98 6.42
CA TRP A 305 -6.58 -23.26 6.02
C TRP A 305 -6.03 -22.46 7.20
N SER A 306 -4.72 -22.44 7.38
CA SER A 306 -4.10 -21.53 8.35
C SER A 306 -4.21 -20.07 7.89
N PRO A 307 -3.95 -19.09 8.79
CA PRO A 307 -3.75 -17.70 8.39
C PRO A 307 -2.69 -17.53 7.29
N ALA A 308 -1.59 -18.30 7.38
CA ALA A 308 -0.51 -18.27 6.39
C ALA A 308 -0.97 -18.82 5.03
N ALA A 309 -1.78 -19.87 5.00
CA ALA A 309 -2.33 -20.43 3.76
C ALA A 309 -3.30 -19.46 3.08
N ILE A 310 -4.17 -18.76 3.83
CA ILE A 310 -5.05 -17.71 3.28
C ILE A 310 -4.22 -16.56 2.71
N LYS A 311 -3.22 -16.09 3.46
CA LYS A 311 -2.27 -15.08 2.99
C LYS A 311 -1.53 -15.54 1.73
N SER A 312 -1.07 -16.77 1.69
CA SER A 312 -0.40 -17.35 0.53
C SER A 312 -1.32 -17.35 -0.68
N ALA A 313 -2.55 -17.83 -0.55
CA ALA A 313 -3.50 -17.86 -1.65
C ALA A 313 -3.69 -16.46 -2.26
N LEU A 314 -3.90 -15.44 -1.42
CA LEU A 314 -4.04 -14.04 -1.84
C LEU A 314 -2.79 -13.49 -2.54
N MET A 315 -1.60 -13.84 -2.06
CA MET A 315 -0.35 -13.36 -2.66
C MET A 315 -0.05 -14.07 -3.98
N THR A 316 -0.15 -15.40 -4.02
CA THR A 316 0.29 -16.18 -5.18
C THR A 316 -0.62 -16.09 -6.39
N THR A 317 -1.86 -15.63 -6.20
CA THR A 317 -2.83 -15.44 -7.28
C THR A 317 -3.06 -13.98 -7.64
N ALA A 318 -2.38 -13.05 -6.98
CA ALA A 318 -2.49 -11.62 -7.25
C ALA A 318 -2.04 -11.29 -8.69
N TYR A 319 -2.66 -10.28 -9.29
CA TYR A 319 -2.32 -9.82 -10.64
C TYR A 319 -1.55 -8.49 -10.62
N ASN A 320 -0.79 -8.24 -11.68
CA ASN A 320 0.16 -7.13 -11.78
C ASN A 320 -0.05 -6.23 -12.99
N VAL A 321 -1.16 -6.42 -13.69
CA VAL A 321 -1.51 -5.67 -14.89
C VAL A 321 -2.68 -4.72 -14.61
N ASP A 322 -2.69 -3.58 -15.29
CA ASP A 322 -3.82 -2.65 -15.30
C ASP A 322 -4.83 -3.00 -16.40
N SER A 323 -5.91 -2.23 -16.48
CA SER A 323 -6.97 -2.38 -17.48
C SER A 323 -6.53 -2.12 -18.92
N ALA A 324 -5.34 -1.57 -19.15
CA ALA A 324 -4.71 -1.40 -20.47
C ALA A 324 -3.71 -2.52 -20.79
N GLY A 325 -3.52 -3.48 -19.89
CA GLY A 325 -2.58 -4.60 -20.03
C GLY A 325 -1.13 -4.24 -19.68
N GLY A 326 -0.87 -3.00 -19.26
CA GLY A 326 0.44 -2.57 -18.78
C GLY A 326 0.68 -3.04 -17.35
N VAL A 327 1.94 -3.03 -16.88
CA VAL A 327 2.21 -3.23 -15.45
C VAL A 327 1.59 -2.08 -14.67
N VAL A 328 0.89 -2.39 -13.57
CA VAL A 328 0.28 -1.39 -12.68
C VAL A 328 1.23 -0.22 -12.44
N GLU A 329 0.82 0.98 -12.84
CA GLU A 329 1.61 2.20 -12.70
C GLU A 329 1.73 2.63 -11.24
N ASP A 330 2.85 3.26 -10.89
CA ASP A 330 3.03 3.99 -9.65
C ASP A 330 2.85 5.50 -9.85
N MET A 331 1.77 6.06 -9.27
CA MET A 331 1.43 7.47 -9.48
C MET A 331 2.49 8.44 -8.98
N SER A 332 3.38 8.06 -8.05
CA SER A 332 4.47 8.97 -7.63
C SER A 332 5.56 9.12 -8.68
N THR A 333 5.75 8.14 -9.55
CA THR A 333 6.84 8.14 -10.55
C THR A 333 6.35 8.19 -11.99
N GLY A 334 5.09 7.84 -12.25
CA GLY A 334 4.54 7.66 -13.59
C GLY A 334 5.13 6.45 -14.34
N LYS A 335 5.78 5.53 -13.62
CA LYS A 335 6.44 4.33 -14.17
C LYS A 335 5.76 3.06 -13.63
N ALA A 336 6.12 1.91 -14.19
CA ALA A 336 5.69 0.60 -13.69
C ALA A 336 6.03 0.43 -12.20
N SER A 337 5.07 -0.03 -11.41
CA SER A 337 5.26 -0.28 -9.97
C SER A 337 6.14 -1.49 -9.69
N THR A 338 6.92 -1.40 -8.62
CA THR A 338 7.78 -2.47 -8.12
C THR A 338 7.08 -3.30 -7.05
N PRO A 339 7.54 -4.53 -6.76
CA PRO A 339 7.09 -5.31 -5.61
C PRO A 339 7.14 -4.57 -4.25
N PHE A 340 8.04 -3.59 -4.06
CA PHE A 340 8.03 -2.78 -2.83
C PHE A 340 6.88 -1.76 -2.76
N ALA A 341 6.21 -1.49 -3.87
CA ALA A 341 4.97 -0.72 -3.89
C ALA A 341 3.75 -1.62 -3.78
N ARG A 342 3.66 -2.64 -4.64
CA ARG A 342 2.44 -3.44 -4.81
C ARG A 342 2.40 -4.78 -4.07
N GLY A 343 3.53 -5.21 -3.48
CA GLY A 343 3.69 -6.57 -2.96
C GLY A 343 3.68 -7.60 -4.08
N ALA A 344 2.99 -8.71 -3.86
CA ALA A 344 2.75 -9.72 -4.88
C ALA A 344 1.86 -9.22 -6.03
N GLY A 345 0.96 -8.27 -5.74
CA GLY A 345 0.10 -7.64 -6.73
C GLY A 345 -1.23 -7.17 -6.16
N HIS A 346 -2.15 -6.82 -7.06
CA HIS A 346 -3.53 -6.53 -6.72
C HIS A 346 -4.29 -7.82 -6.46
N VAL A 347 -5.08 -7.85 -5.37
CA VAL A 347 -5.83 -9.05 -4.97
C VAL A 347 -6.83 -9.50 -6.05
N ASP A 348 -6.93 -10.82 -6.22
CA ASP A 348 -7.92 -11.51 -7.05
C ASP A 348 -8.67 -12.53 -6.17
N PRO A 349 -9.87 -12.19 -5.66
CA PRO A 349 -10.63 -13.06 -4.77
C PRO A 349 -10.98 -14.42 -5.38
N ASN A 350 -11.31 -14.43 -6.67
CA ASN A 350 -11.80 -15.62 -7.35
C ASN A 350 -10.66 -16.62 -7.59
N ARG A 351 -9.50 -16.15 -8.06
CA ARG A 351 -8.33 -17.02 -8.21
C ARG A 351 -7.82 -17.51 -6.85
N ALA A 352 -7.90 -16.70 -5.80
CA ALA A 352 -7.45 -17.07 -4.46
C ALA A 352 -8.27 -18.21 -3.82
N ALA A 353 -9.49 -18.49 -4.31
CA ALA A 353 -10.31 -19.60 -3.81
C ALA A 353 -9.80 -21.00 -4.24
N ASP A 354 -9.06 -21.06 -5.35
CA ASP A 354 -8.42 -22.27 -5.87
C ASP A 354 -6.99 -21.96 -6.36
N PRO A 355 -6.04 -21.70 -5.44
CA PRO A 355 -4.70 -21.24 -5.79
C PRO A 355 -3.79 -22.38 -6.28
N GLY A 356 -4.22 -23.64 -6.19
CA GLY A 356 -3.40 -24.82 -6.50
C GLY A 356 -2.41 -25.16 -5.38
N LEU A 357 -1.45 -24.26 -5.08
CA LEU A 357 -0.47 -24.43 -4.00
C LEU A 357 -0.55 -23.30 -2.98
N VAL A 358 -0.18 -23.61 -1.74
CA VAL A 358 0.02 -22.61 -0.67
C VAL A 358 1.36 -22.80 0.04
N TYR A 359 1.98 -21.69 0.42
CA TYR A 359 3.11 -21.60 1.35
C TYR A 359 2.53 -21.48 2.76
N ASP A 360 2.53 -22.59 3.48
CA ASP A 360 1.94 -22.66 4.83
C ASP A 360 2.99 -22.39 5.91
N ALA A 361 2.57 -21.81 7.03
CA ALA A 361 3.44 -21.54 8.18
C ALA A 361 2.63 -21.54 9.47
N GLY A 362 3.21 -22.07 10.54
CA GLY A 362 2.63 -22.12 11.87
C GLY A 362 3.41 -21.32 12.91
N THR A 363 2.98 -21.43 14.16
CA THR A 363 3.60 -20.73 15.30
C THR A 363 5.09 -21.04 15.45
N GLU A 364 5.48 -22.29 15.28
CA GLU A 364 6.88 -22.72 15.41
C GLU A 364 7.79 -22.13 14.31
N ASP A 365 7.27 -21.92 13.11
CA ASP A 365 8.02 -21.26 12.03
C ASP A 365 8.32 -19.80 12.40
N TYR A 366 7.32 -19.09 12.94
CA TYR A 366 7.51 -17.71 13.37
C TYR A 366 8.39 -17.59 14.62
N ILE A 367 8.32 -18.53 15.57
CA ILE A 367 9.25 -18.59 16.72
C ILE A 367 10.68 -18.81 16.23
N THR A 368 10.88 -19.75 15.29
CA THR A 368 12.19 -20.02 14.69
C THR A 368 12.72 -18.79 13.95
N PHE A 369 11.85 -18.08 13.23
CA PHE A 369 12.18 -16.80 12.61
C PHE A 369 12.61 -15.74 13.63
N LEU A 370 11.88 -15.58 14.75
CA LEU A 370 12.26 -14.62 15.80
C LEU A 370 13.60 -14.99 16.44
N CYS A 371 13.88 -16.29 16.64
CA CYS A 371 15.18 -16.75 17.09
C CYS A 371 16.30 -16.47 16.07
N ALA A 372 16.04 -16.63 14.78
CA ALA A 372 16.98 -16.28 13.71
C ALA A 372 17.32 -14.77 13.66
N LEU A 373 16.44 -13.91 14.19
CA LEU A 373 16.71 -12.48 14.37
C LEU A 373 17.54 -12.17 15.62
N GLY A 374 17.92 -13.18 16.41
CA GLY A 374 18.72 -13.01 17.62
C GLY A 374 17.94 -12.44 18.81
N TYR A 375 16.64 -12.75 18.92
CA TYR A 375 15.83 -12.28 20.04
C TYR A 375 16.30 -12.95 21.35
N THR A 376 16.42 -12.15 22.42
CA THR A 376 16.78 -12.66 23.75
C THR A 376 15.61 -13.39 24.41
N THR A 377 15.85 -14.14 25.48
CA THR A 377 14.80 -14.82 26.25
C THR A 377 13.71 -13.85 26.72
N GLU A 378 14.10 -12.65 27.18
CA GLU A 378 13.17 -11.62 27.65
C GLU A 378 12.32 -11.07 26.51
N GLN A 379 12.92 -10.86 25.34
CA GLN A 379 12.18 -10.39 24.15
C GLN A 379 11.24 -11.48 23.63
N MET A 380 11.68 -12.74 23.68
CA MET A 380 10.87 -13.89 23.29
C MET A 380 9.71 -14.13 24.25
N ALA A 381 9.83 -13.81 25.54
CA ALA A 381 8.76 -14.02 26.52
C ALA A 381 7.45 -13.30 26.17
N VAL A 382 7.52 -12.18 25.43
CA VAL A 382 6.34 -11.45 24.91
C VAL A 382 5.54 -12.28 23.91
N PHE A 383 6.22 -13.15 23.17
CA PHE A 383 5.64 -14.01 22.15
C PHE A 383 5.40 -15.41 22.68
N SER A 384 6.40 -16.07 23.25
CA SER A 384 6.33 -17.44 23.73
C SER A 384 7.18 -17.59 24.98
N ALA A 385 6.53 -17.48 26.15
CA ALA A 385 7.17 -17.64 27.45
C ALA A 385 7.88 -19.01 27.55
N GLY A 386 9.09 -19.01 28.12
CA GLY A 386 9.91 -20.22 28.26
C GLY A 386 10.65 -20.67 26.99
N THR A 387 10.48 -19.97 25.87
CA THR A 387 11.26 -20.28 24.65
C THR A 387 12.70 -19.86 24.81
N ASN A 388 13.62 -20.81 24.70
CA ASN A 388 15.04 -20.56 24.62
C ASN A 388 15.53 -20.70 23.17
N CYS A 389 16.01 -19.61 22.58
CA CYS A 389 16.56 -19.64 21.22
C CYS A 389 17.93 -20.34 21.13
N SER A 390 18.66 -20.50 22.24
CA SER A 390 19.95 -21.18 22.24
C SER A 390 19.84 -22.68 21.96
N THR A 391 18.68 -23.30 22.21
CA THR A 391 18.43 -24.71 21.87
C THR A 391 17.95 -24.90 20.44
N ARG A 392 17.73 -23.80 19.69
CA ARG A 392 17.39 -23.80 18.26
C ARG A 392 18.62 -23.52 17.38
N VAL A 393 19.77 -24.07 17.78
CA VAL A 393 21.06 -23.92 17.08
C VAL A 393 20.89 -24.24 15.59
N GLY A 394 21.29 -23.30 14.72
CA GLY A 394 21.13 -23.44 13.27
C GLY A 394 19.80 -22.90 12.72
N ALA A 395 19.06 -22.08 13.46
CA ALA A 395 17.86 -21.40 12.97
C ALA A 395 18.10 -20.81 11.56
N ALA A 396 17.25 -21.21 10.62
CA ALA A 396 17.36 -20.82 9.23
C ALA A 396 17.37 -19.29 9.09
N ALA A 397 17.98 -18.76 8.03
CA ALA A 397 18.07 -17.32 7.85
C ALA A 397 16.67 -16.68 7.84
N ALA A 398 16.53 -15.40 8.20
CA ALA A 398 15.23 -14.74 8.20
C ALA A 398 14.46 -14.89 6.85
N GLY A 399 15.19 -14.98 5.73
CA GLY A 399 14.63 -15.22 4.39
C GLY A 399 14.20 -16.66 4.08
N ASP A 400 14.49 -17.63 4.95
CA ASP A 400 14.03 -19.02 4.86
C ASP A 400 12.65 -19.25 5.49
N LEU A 401 12.08 -18.25 6.17
CA LEU A 401 10.68 -18.31 6.58
C LEU A 401 9.82 -18.69 5.36
N ASN A 402 8.92 -19.67 5.53
CA ASN A 402 8.13 -20.20 4.42
C ASN A 402 7.06 -19.20 3.94
N TYR A 403 7.52 -18.24 3.14
CA TYR A 403 6.80 -17.05 2.74
C TYR A 403 6.57 -17.04 1.22
N PRO A 404 5.41 -16.62 0.71
CA PRO A 404 5.06 -16.61 -0.72
C PRO A 404 5.74 -15.48 -1.52
N ALA A 405 6.96 -15.11 -1.13
CA ALA A 405 7.83 -14.14 -1.79
C ALA A 405 9.29 -14.41 -1.40
N PHE A 406 10.20 -13.89 -2.20
CA PHE A 406 11.64 -13.97 -1.97
C PHE A 406 12.23 -12.57 -1.92
N SER A 407 12.94 -12.26 -0.84
CA SER A 407 13.78 -11.07 -0.76
C SER A 407 15.17 -11.46 -0.30
N ALA A 408 16.18 -11.15 -1.11
CA ALA A 408 17.57 -11.49 -0.86
C ALA A 408 18.45 -10.25 -0.86
N LEU A 409 19.33 -10.14 0.13
CA LEU A 409 20.25 -9.02 0.31
C LEU A 409 21.67 -9.50 0.03
N PHE A 410 22.27 -8.99 -1.04
CA PHE A 410 23.67 -9.22 -1.28
C PHE A 410 24.54 -8.32 -0.40
N GLY A 411 25.55 -8.91 0.22
CA GLY A 411 26.67 -8.19 0.81
C GLY A 411 27.88 -8.22 -0.13
N PRO A 412 28.94 -7.46 0.17
CA PRO A 412 30.14 -7.38 -0.68
C PRO A 412 30.74 -8.75 -1.05
N ASP A 413 30.72 -9.70 -0.11
CA ASP A 413 31.36 -11.02 -0.26
C ASP A 413 30.39 -12.17 -0.56
N LYS A 414 29.08 -11.91 -0.58
CA LYS A 414 28.08 -12.96 -0.85
C LYS A 414 27.88 -13.10 -2.35
N ARG A 415 28.36 -14.19 -2.93
CA ARG A 415 28.17 -14.48 -4.38
C ARG A 415 26.88 -15.23 -4.70
N ALA A 416 26.31 -15.93 -3.72
CA ALA A 416 25.04 -16.63 -3.88
C ALA A 416 24.26 -16.67 -2.55
N ILE A 417 22.93 -16.66 -2.66
CA ILE A 417 21.99 -16.79 -1.54
C ILE A 417 20.99 -17.88 -1.93
N THR A 418 20.81 -18.88 -1.07
CA THR A 418 19.81 -19.92 -1.24
C THR A 418 18.72 -19.74 -0.19
N GLN A 419 17.46 -19.84 -0.61
CA GLN A 419 16.29 -19.84 0.26
C GLN A 419 15.45 -21.10 0.02
N HIS A 420 14.86 -21.65 1.08
CA HIS A 420 14.05 -22.87 1.03
C HIS A 420 12.57 -22.56 1.19
N ARG A 421 11.71 -23.31 0.50
CA ARG A 421 10.26 -23.22 0.63
C ARG A 421 9.63 -24.59 0.63
N VAL A 422 8.55 -24.72 1.39
CA VAL A 422 7.66 -25.87 1.39
C VAL A 422 6.30 -25.44 0.88
N VAL A 423 5.79 -26.10 -0.14
CA VAL A 423 4.46 -25.84 -0.69
C VAL A 423 3.55 -27.02 -0.45
N ARG A 424 2.30 -26.75 -0.13
CA ARG A 424 1.24 -27.74 0.06
C ARG A 424 0.25 -27.66 -1.09
N ASN A 425 -0.08 -28.79 -1.69
CA ASN A 425 -1.12 -28.88 -2.71
C ASN A 425 -2.50 -28.76 -2.06
N VAL A 426 -3.28 -27.77 -2.49
CA VAL A 426 -4.67 -27.53 -2.09
C VAL A 426 -5.64 -27.58 -3.26
N GLY A 427 -5.13 -27.82 -4.47
CA GLY A 427 -5.93 -28.03 -5.66
C GLY A 427 -6.66 -29.38 -5.62
N SER A 428 -7.70 -29.49 -6.43
CA SER A 428 -8.52 -30.72 -6.52
C SER A 428 -7.76 -31.94 -7.07
N ASN A 429 -6.70 -31.74 -7.84
CA ASN A 429 -5.86 -32.83 -8.35
C ASN A 429 -4.71 -33.16 -7.38
N ALA A 430 -4.87 -34.22 -6.59
CA ALA A 430 -3.84 -34.69 -5.65
C ALA A 430 -2.54 -35.18 -6.33
N ARG A 431 -2.56 -35.47 -7.64
CA ARG A 431 -1.41 -35.97 -8.41
C ARG A 431 -0.81 -34.91 -9.36
N ALA A 432 -1.06 -33.63 -9.09
CA ALA A 432 -0.58 -32.53 -9.92
C ALA A 432 0.96 -32.48 -9.98
N THR A 433 1.49 -32.07 -11.13
CA THR A 433 2.92 -31.80 -11.31
C THR A 433 3.09 -30.35 -11.73
N TYR A 434 3.86 -29.58 -10.95
CA TYR A 434 4.15 -28.19 -11.23
C TYR A 434 5.55 -28.03 -11.83
N ARG A 435 5.67 -27.12 -12.80
CA ARG A 435 6.94 -26.73 -13.43
C ARG A 435 7.21 -25.24 -13.20
N PRO A 436 8.46 -24.84 -12.97
CA PRO A 436 8.79 -23.46 -12.67
C PRO A 436 9.00 -22.66 -13.97
N LYS A 437 8.48 -21.44 -14.01
CA LYS A 437 8.85 -20.37 -14.94
C LYS A 437 9.50 -19.25 -14.14
N ILE A 438 10.72 -18.87 -14.52
CA ILE A 438 11.53 -17.92 -13.77
C ILE A 438 11.77 -16.67 -14.62
N THR A 439 11.39 -15.52 -14.06
CA THR A 439 11.82 -14.21 -14.54
C THR A 439 12.94 -13.75 -13.62
N SER A 440 14.19 -13.88 -14.07
CA SER A 440 15.35 -13.52 -13.25
C SER A 440 15.44 -12.00 -13.07
N PRO A 441 15.64 -11.49 -11.83
CA PRO A 441 16.02 -10.11 -11.61
C PRO A 441 17.32 -9.75 -12.35
N ALA A 442 17.47 -8.49 -12.74
CA ALA A 442 18.70 -8.00 -13.33
C ALA A 442 19.90 -8.27 -12.38
N GLY A 443 21.06 -8.61 -12.93
CA GLY A 443 22.28 -8.89 -12.16
C GLY A 443 22.38 -10.29 -11.54
N VAL A 444 21.32 -11.10 -11.49
CA VAL A 444 21.36 -12.46 -10.94
C VAL A 444 20.99 -13.54 -11.95
N HIS A 445 21.50 -14.75 -11.71
CA HIS A 445 20.99 -15.99 -12.26
C HIS A 445 20.21 -16.73 -11.17
N VAL A 446 18.95 -17.08 -11.47
CA VAL A 446 18.06 -17.74 -10.52
C VAL A 446 17.89 -19.20 -10.92
N THR A 447 18.15 -20.10 -9.98
CA THR A 447 18.01 -21.56 -10.17
C THR A 447 17.12 -22.15 -9.10
N VAL A 448 16.46 -23.27 -9.42
CA VAL A 448 15.55 -23.96 -8.50
C VAL A 448 15.78 -25.46 -8.52
N LYS A 449 15.72 -26.09 -7.35
CA LYS A 449 15.88 -27.54 -7.16
C LYS A 449 14.82 -28.05 -6.16
N PRO A 450 14.02 -29.08 -6.51
CA PRO A 450 13.96 -29.76 -7.81
C PRO A 450 13.36 -28.88 -8.92
N ARG A 451 13.58 -29.24 -10.20
CA ARG A 451 13.01 -28.53 -11.37
C ARG A 451 11.54 -28.87 -11.67
N LYS A 452 10.91 -29.69 -10.83
CA LYS A 452 9.48 -30.05 -10.87
C LYS A 452 9.04 -30.42 -9.47
N LEU A 453 7.81 -30.10 -9.11
CA LEU A 453 7.17 -30.54 -7.87
C LEU A 453 6.08 -31.54 -8.22
N GLN A 454 6.22 -32.79 -7.75
CA GLN A 454 5.31 -33.87 -8.08
C GLN A 454 4.53 -34.28 -6.83
N PHE A 455 3.22 -34.08 -6.82
CA PHE A 455 2.37 -34.45 -5.70
C PHE A 455 1.75 -35.84 -5.91
N SER A 456 1.33 -36.46 -4.82
CA SER A 456 0.55 -37.70 -4.85
C SER A 456 -0.52 -37.69 -3.76
N ALA A 457 -1.40 -38.70 -3.76
CA ALA A 457 -2.41 -38.84 -2.71
C ALA A 457 -1.82 -38.99 -1.30
N THR A 458 -0.57 -39.48 -1.18
CA THR A 458 0.15 -39.66 0.09
C THR A 458 1.19 -38.56 0.35
N GLN A 459 1.59 -37.82 -0.68
CA GLN A 459 2.58 -36.74 -0.59
C GLN A 459 1.94 -35.41 -1.02
N GLY A 460 1.32 -34.74 -0.04
CA GLY A 460 0.63 -33.47 -0.22
C GLY A 460 1.51 -32.23 -0.12
N THR A 461 2.78 -32.37 0.30
CA THR A 461 3.76 -31.29 0.43
C THR A 461 5.01 -31.57 -0.39
N GLN A 462 5.64 -30.51 -0.88
CA GLN A 462 6.92 -30.56 -1.59
C GLN A 462 7.82 -29.43 -1.14
N GLU A 463 9.11 -29.72 -0.99
CA GLU A 463 10.15 -28.73 -0.69
C GLU A 463 10.94 -28.38 -1.95
N TYR A 464 11.36 -27.13 -2.05
CA TYR A 464 12.36 -26.71 -3.03
C TYR A 464 13.28 -25.62 -2.49
N ALA A 465 14.50 -25.61 -3.02
CA ALA A 465 15.47 -24.55 -2.82
C ALA A 465 15.52 -23.66 -4.06
N ILE A 466 15.55 -22.35 -3.86
CA ILE A 466 15.84 -21.35 -4.89
C ILE A 466 17.18 -20.69 -4.58
N THR A 467 18.06 -20.58 -5.57
CA THR A 467 19.38 -19.97 -5.41
C THR A 467 19.49 -18.77 -6.34
N PHE A 468 19.81 -17.62 -5.74
CA PHE A 468 20.14 -16.37 -6.42
C PHE A 468 21.66 -16.25 -6.46
N ALA A 469 22.27 -16.43 -7.63
CA ALA A 469 23.71 -16.26 -7.82
C ALA A 469 23.96 -14.96 -8.58
N GLN A 470 24.93 -14.16 -8.12
CA GLN A 470 25.36 -12.96 -8.86
C GLN A 470 25.90 -13.38 -10.23
N ARG A 471 25.57 -12.63 -11.27
CA ARG A 471 26.20 -12.82 -12.58
C ARG A 471 27.62 -12.29 -12.54
N THR A 472 28.54 -13.02 -13.15
CA THR A 472 29.95 -12.62 -13.26
C THR A 472 30.14 -11.40 -14.17
N PHE A 473 29.18 -11.13 -15.05
CA PHE A 473 29.21 -10.04 -16.03
C PHE A 473 27.88 -9.28 -16.07
N GLY A 474 27.97 -7.95 -16.26
CA GLY A 474 26.83 -7.03 -16.31
C GLY A 474 26.75 -6.15 -15.06
N ASN A 475 26.76 -4.83 -15.25
CA ASN A 475 26.68 -3.88 -14.15
C ASN A 475 25.24 -3.78 -13.65
N VAL A 476 25.08 -3.75 -12.33
CA VAL A 476 23.81 -3.42 -11.69
C VAL A 476 23.82 -1.92 -11.40
N THR A 477 22.88 -1.19 -11.99
CA THR A 477 22.76 0.27 -11.80
C THR A 477 21.70 0.64 -10.77
N GLU A 478 20.82 -0.31 -10.43
CA GLU A 478 19.69 -0.09 -9.53
C GLU A 478 19.97 -0.72 -8.17
N LYS A 479 19.71 0.02 -7.09
CA LYS A 479 19.80 -0.50 -5.71
C LYS A 479 18.94 -1.76 -5.49
N HIS A 480 17.81 -1.83 -6.20
CA HIS A 480 16.88 -2.96 -6.13
C HIS A 480 16.53 -3.48 -7.51
N THR A 481 16.52 -4.80 -7.67
CA THR A 481 16.11 -5.45 -8.91
C THR A 481 15.03 -6.50 -8.63
N PHE A 482 14.17 -6.75 -9.61
CA PHE A 482 12.92 -7.48 -9.40
C PHE A 482 12.72 -8.59 -10.43
N GLY A 483 12.05 -9.65 -10.00
CA GLY A 483 11.70 -10.79 -10.84
C GLY A 483 10.58 -11.60 -10.22
N SER A 484 10.43 -12.85 -10.64
CA SER A 484 9.41 -13.75 -10.11
C SER A 484 9.75 -15.21 -10.40
N ILE A 485 9.20 -16.10 -9.58
CA ILE A 485 9.07 -17.52 -9.89
C ILE A 485 7.57 -17.86 -9.94
N GLU A 486 7.17 -18.58 -10.97
CA GLU A 486 5.81 -19.09 -11.13
C GLU A 486 5.85 -20.62 -11.22
N TRP A 487 5.09 -21.30 -10.37
CA TRP A 487 4.83 -22.72 -10.52
C TRP A 487 3.50 -22.93 -11.23
N SER A 488 3.50 -23.69 -12.33
CA SER A 488 2.28 -24.01 -13.07
C SER A 488 2.12 -25.51 -13.34
N ASP A 489 0.90 -26.01 -13.19
CA ASP A 489 0.45 -27.34 -13.60
C ASP A 489 -0.39 -27.30 -14.89
N GLY A 490 -0.44 -26.15 -15.57
CA GLY A 490 -1.25 -25.88 -16.76
C GLY A 490 -2.66 -25.35 -16.46
N LYS A 491 -3.17 -25.50 -15.23
CA LYS A 491 -4.44 -24.92 -14.77
C LYS A 491 -4.21 -23.77 -13.79
N HIS A 492 -3.40 -24.02 -12.78
CA HIS A 492 -3.03 -23.06 -11.75
C HIS A 492 -1.69 -22.40 -12.12
N SER A 493 -1.53 -21.19 -11.61
CA SER A 493 -0.32 -20.38 -11.74
C SER A 493 -0.06 -19.74 -10.39
N VAL A 494 1.01 -20.18 -9.74
CA VAL A 494 1.38 -19.83 -8.35
C VAL A 494 2.62 -18.96 -8.42
N THR A 495 2.44 -17.65 -8.40
CA THR A 495 3.51 -16.68 -8.63
C THR A 495 4.03 -16.08 -7.33
N SER A 496 5.33 -16.14 -7.09
CA SER A 496 6.01 -15.45 -5.99
C SER A 496 6.94 -14.36 -6.55
N PRO A 497 6.85 -13.11 -6.09
CA PRO A 497 7.80 -12.07 -6.48
C PRO A 497 9.19 -12.34 -5.88
N ILE A 498 10.22 -11.92 -6.62
CA ILE A 498 11.62 -11.94 -6.18
C ILE A 498 12.12 -10.50 -6.13
N THR A 499 12.75 -10.12 -5.02
CA THR A 499 13.43 -8.83 -4.85
C THR A 499 14.88 -9.04 -4.45
N ILE A 500 15.81 -8.42 -5.17
CA ILE A 500 17.23 -8.41 -4.83
C ILE A 500 17.61 -7.01 -4.40
N THR A 501 18.25 -6.89 -3.25
CA THR A 501 18.88 -5.65 -2.79
C THR A 501 20.38 -5.77 -2.89
N TRP A 502 20.99 -4.79 -3.56
CA TRP A 502 22.42 -4.75 -3.84
C TRP A 502 23.14 -3.86 -2.81
N PRO A 503 24.41 -4.18 -2.47
CA PRO A 503 25.21 -3.31 -1.62
C PRO A 503 25.58 -2.03 -2.39
N ALA A 504 25.74 -0.91 -1.69
CA ALA A 504 26.01 0.39 -2.31
C ALA A 504 27.24 0.38 -3.24
N SER A 505 28.27 -0.40 -2.92
CA SER A 505 29.49 -0.54 -3.72
C SER A 505 29.33 -1.27 -5.05
N GLN A 506 28.21 -1.95 -5.28
CA GLN A 506 27.91 -2.67 -6.53
C GLN A 506 26.90 -1.93 -7.41
N VAL A 507 26.34 -0.83 -6.92
CA VAL A 507 25.57 0.10 -7.73
C VAL A 507 26.61 0.96 -8.45
N ALA A 508 26.72 0.84 -9.78
CA ALA A 508 27.61 1.71 -10.54
C ALA A 508 27.30 3.17 -10.19
N ASP A 509 28.35 3.98 -9.93
CA ASP A 509 28.21 5.39 -9.53
C ASP A 509 27.13 6.07 -10.38
N MET A 510 26.06 6.53 -9.70
CA MET A 510 24.83 7.04 -10.32
C MET A 510 25.06 8.26 -11.21
#